data_AF-A0A2V3A527-F1
#
_entry.id   AF-A0A2V3A527-F1
#
_cell.length_a   1.000
_cell.length_b   1.000
_cell.length_c   1.000
_cell.angle_alpha   90.00
_cell.angle_beta   90.00
_cell.angle_gamma   90.00
#
_symmetry.space_group_name_H-M   'P 1'
#
loop_
_entity.id
_entity.type
_entity.pdbx_description
1 polymer ?
#
loop_
_entity_poly.entity_id
_entity_poly.type
_entity_poly.pdbx_seq_one_letter_code
_entity_poly.pdbx_strand_id
1 'polypeptide(L)' 'MLQIQKFPQQTSTLKGSVLIMTRLDEEEIIQHLTTLPGWKRKDSKWIERRYRFKEYMDGISFVNKIASSAEKENHHPI' A
#
# COMPACT_ATOMS: atom_id res chain seq x y z
N MET A 1 1.54 -2.05 8.27
CA MET A 1 0.94 -3.06 7.37
C MET A 1 0.10 -2.32 6.35
N LEU A 2 0.18 -2.66 5.07
CA LEU A 2 -0.61 -2.02 4.02
C LEU A 2 -1.50 -3.06 3.36
N GLN A 3 -2.73 -2.69 3.00
CA GLN A 3 -3.64 -3.59 2.30
C GLN A 3 -3.24 -3.66 0.82
N ILE A 4 -3.31 -4.86 0.26
CA ILE A 4 -3.07 -5.05 -1.17
C ILE A 4 -4.35 -4.69 -1.95
N GLN A 5 -4.27 -3.69 -2.82
CA GLN A 5 -5.34 -3.29 -3.73
C GLN A 5 -4.76 -2.82 -5.07
N LYS A 6 -5.47 -3.06 -6.19
CA LYS A 6 -5.19 -2.38 -7.47
C LYS A 6 -5.57 -0.91 -7.32
N PHE A 7 -4.71 -0.01 -7.79
CA PHE A 7 -5.13 1.36 -8.06
C PHE A 7 -6.13 1.35 -9.22
N PRO A 8 -7.26 2.08 -9.11
CA PRO A 8 -8.30 2.02 -10.12
C PRO A 8 -7.78 2.61 -11.44
N GLN A 9 -7.86 1.81 -12.50
CA GLN A 9 -7.69 2.29 -13.87
C GLN A 9 -9.01 2.91 -14.33
N GLN A 10 -8.97 4.07 -15.00
CA GLN A 10 -10.17 4.71 -15.53
C GLN A 10 -10.83 3.81 -16.57
N THR A 11 -11.96 3.20 -16.22
CA THR A 11 -12.85 2.55 -17.18
C THR A 11 -13.99 3.53 -17.52
N SER A 12 -13.99 4.04 -18.76
CA SER A 12 -15.07 4.88 -19.25
C SER A 12 -16.29 4.00 -19.55
N THR A 13 -17.31 4.10 -18.71
CA THR A 13 -18.64 3.57 -19.02
C THR A 13 -19.66 4.68 -18.82
N LEU A 14 -20.60 4.80 -19.78
CA LEU A 14 -21.63 5.84 -19.85
C LEU A 14 -22.68 5.68 -18.74
N LYS A 15 -22.31 5.96 -17.49
CA LYS A 15 -23.14 6.32 -16.32
C LYS A 15 -22.24 6.27 -15.09
N GLY A 16 -21.65 7.42 -14.72
CA GLY A 16 -20.95 7.64 -13.45
C GLY A 16 -19.74 6.74 -13.22
N SER A 17 -18.54 7.32 -13.23
CA SER A 17 -17.31 6.63 -12.88
C SER A 17 -17.32 6.25 -11.39
N VAL A 18 -17.67 5.00 -11.07
CA VAL A 18 -17.43 4.39 -9.76
C VAL A 18 -16.04 3.75 -9.81
N LEU A 19 -15.10 4.24 -9.00
CA LEU A 19 -13.80 3.61 -8.84
C LEU A 19 -13.96 2.32 -8.03
N ILE A 20 -13.97 1.17 -8.70
CA ILE A 20 -13.95 -0.14 -8.02
C ILE A 20 -12.49 -0.54 -7.82
N MET A 21 -12.02 -0.49 -6.57
CA MET A 21 -10.72 -1.04 -6.19
C MET A 21 -10.85 -2.56 -6.07
N THR A 22 -10.32 -3.27 -7.07
CA THR A 22 -10.25 -4.74 -7.06
C THR A 22 -8.98 -5.20 -6.35
N ARG A 23 -9.05 -6.34 -5.67
CA ARG A 23 -7.87 -6.95 -5.07
C ARG A 23 -6.99 -7.52 -6.19
N LEU A 24 -5.67 -7.44 -6.02
CA LEU A 24 -4.73 -8.17 -6.87
C LEU A 24 -4.95 -9.68 -6.70
N ASP A 25 -4.74 -10.44 -7.77
CA ASP A 25 -4.58 -11.89 -7.69
C ASP A 25 -3.16 -12.26 -7.19
N GLU A 26 -2.91 -13.54 -6.95
CA GLU A 26 -1.67 -13.98 -6.31
C GLU A 26 -0.44 -13.82 -7.23
N GLU A 27 -0.61 -14.09 -8.53
CA GLU A 27 0.43 -13.88 -9.54
C GLU A 27 0.86 -12.42 -9.61
N GLU A 28 -0.10 -11.50 -9.65
CA GLU A 28 0.16 -10.06 -9.64
C GLU A 28 0.86 -9.63 -8.34
N ILE A 29 0.41 -10.14 -7.19
CA ILE A 29 1.04 -9.85 -5.88
C ILE A 29 2.52 -10.24 -5.90
N ILE A 30 2.83 -11.45 -6.36
CA ILE A 30 4.19 -11.97 -6.42
C ILE A 30 5.03 -11.08 -7.34
N GLN A 31 4.53 -10.77 -8.54
CA GLN A 31 5.23 -9.91 -9.49
C GLN A 31 5.52 -8.52 -8.90
N HIS A 32 4.52 -7.86 -8.30
CA HIS A 32 4.71 -6.56 -7.68
C HIS A 32 5.70 -6.61 -6.51
N LEU A 33 5.66 -7.66 -5.67
CA LEU A 33 6.59 -7.81 -4.54
C LEU A 33 8.05 -7.95 -4.98
N THR A 34 8.33 -8.51 -6.17
CA THR A 34 9.71 -8.56 -6.70
C THR A 34 10.31 -7.16 -6.90
N THR A 35 9.46 -6.15 -7.13
CA THR A 35 9.87 -4.76 -7.35
C THR A 35 9.98 -3.95 -6.05
N LEU A 36 9.58 -4.52 -4.91
CA LEU A 36 9.46 -3.82 -3.62
C LEU A 36 10.39 -4.43 -2.56
N PRO A 37 11.71 -4.17 -2.62
CA PRO A 37 12.67 -4.79 -1.71
C PRO A 37 12.36 -4.48 -0.25
N GLY A 38 12.40 -5.52 0.58
CA GLY A 38 12.12 -5.46 2.02
C GLY A 38 10.63 -5.51 2.38
N TRP A 39 9.72 -5.39 1.40
CA TRP A 39 8.31 -5.74 1.60
C TRP A 39 8.12 -7.24 1.44
N LYS A 40 7.26 -7.81 2.28
CA LYS A 40 6.91 -9.22 2.22
C LYS A 40 5.43 -9.42 2.43
N ARG A 41 4.94 -10.53 1.90
CA ARG A 41 3.59 -10.98 2.14
C ARG A 41 3.37 -11.25 3.63
N LYS A 42 2.25 -10.77 4.15
CA LYS A 42 1.73 -11.12 5.47
C LYS A 42 0.31 -11.61 5.24
N ASP A 43 0.09 -12.92 5.41
CA ASP A 43 -1.20 -13.57 5.14
C ASP A 43 -1.81 -13.25 3.76
N SER A 44 -3.09 -13.55 3.56
CA SER A 44 -3.81 -13.34 2.30
C SER A 44 -4.28 -11.89 2.10
N LYS A 45 -4.14 -11.02 3.11
CA LYS A 45 -4.68 -9.65 3.09
C LYS A 45 -3.63 -8.55 3.12
N TRP A 46 -2.49 -8.79 3.75
CA TRP A 46 -1.55 -7.71 4.06
C TRP A 46 -0.16 -7.89 3.44
N ILE A 47 0.57 -6.79 3.40
CA ILE A 47 2.03 -6.79 3.28
C ILE A 47 2.63 -6.04 4.45
N GLU A 48 3.84 -6.41 4.82
CA GLU A 48 4.58 -5.74 5.87
C GLU A 48 6.03 -5.50 5.49
N ARG A 49 6.59 -4.44 6.07
CA ARG A 49 8.01 -4.10 6.03
C ARG A 49 8.40 -3.57 7.39
N ARG A 50 9.60 -3.93 7.85
CA ARG A 50 10.19 -3.42 9.09
C ARG A 50 11.29 -2.43 8.75
N TYR A 51 11.24 -1.28 9.39
CA TYR A 51 12.28 -0.26 9.34
C TYR A 51 12.96 -0.19 10.69
N ARG A 52 14.29 -0.03 10.68
CA ARG A 52 15.08 0.21 11.88
C ARG A 52 15.74 1.56 11.74
N PHE A 53 15.72 2.32 12.83
CA PHE A 53 16.31 3.63 12.92
C PHE A 53 17.37 3.61 14.02
N LYS A 54 18.39 4.45 13.87
CA LYS A 54 19.45 4.59 14.87
C LYS A 54 18.91 5.33 16.09
N GLU A 55 18.20 6.44 15.85
CA GLU A 55 17.63 7.29 16.89
C GLU A 55 16.09 7.22 16.88
N TYR A 56 15.48 7.44 18.04
CA TYR A 56 14.02 7.43 18.17
C TYR A 56 13.35 8.51 17.30
N MET A 57 13.92 9.72 17.26
CA MET A 57 13.37 10.85 16.50
C MET A 57 13.42 10.67 14.97
N ASP A 58 14.34 9.84 14.47
CA ASP A 58 14.35 9.44 13.05
C ASP A 58 13.11 8.61 12.72
N GLY A 59 12.73 7.71 13.61
CA GLY A 59 11.51 6.90 13.48
C GLY A 59 10.24 7.76 13.49
N ILE A 60 10.16 8.73 14.39
CA ILE A 60 9.02 9.69 14.43
C ILE A 60 8.94 10.49 13.13
N SER A 61 10.07 11.02 12.66
CA SER A 61 10.14 11.78 11.40
C SER A 61 9.70 10.94 10.19
N PHE A 62 10.06 9.65 10.17
CA PHE A 62 9.62 8.71 9.15
C PHE A 62 8.11 8.45 9.20
N VAL A 63 7.55 8.20 10.38
CA VAL A 63 6.10 7.96 10.57
C VAL A 63 5.28 9.19 10.15
N ASN A 64 5.73 10.41 10.44
CA ASN A 64 5.03 11.63 10.03
C ASN A 64 4.92 11.78 8.50
N LYS A 65 5.96 11.38 7.76
CA LYS A 65 5.93 11.36 6.28
C LYS A 65 4.92 10.34 5.77
N ILE A 66 4.88 9.15 6.38
CA ILE A 66 3.89 8.11 6.06
C ILE A 66 2.48 8.62 6.35
N ALA A 67 2.24 9.23 7.52
CA ALA A 67 0.93 9.71 7.93
C ALA A 67 0.37 10.73 6.93
N SER A 68 1.21 11.67 6.48
CA SER A 68 0.82 12.68 5.49
C SER A 68 0.44 12.05 4.14
N SER A 69 1.21 11.05 3.68
CA SER A 69 0.91 10.34 2.43
C SER A 69 -0.34 9.46 2.56
N ALA A 70 -0.50 8.77 3.70
CA ALA A 70 -1.63 7.90 3.97
C ALA A 70 -2.94 8.68 4.03
N GLU A 71 -2.93 9.86 4.64
CA GLU A 71 -4.10 10.73 4.71
C GLU A 71 -4.51 11.24 3.32
N LYS A 72 -3.53 11.69 2.52
CA LYS A 72 -3.79 12.16 1.15
C LYS A 72 -4.46 11.08 0.30
N GLU A 73 -4.03 9.83 0.44
CA GLU A 73 -4.57 8.69 -0.30
C GLU A 73 -5.78 8.04 0.40
N ASN A 74 -6.19 8.56 1.56
CA ASN A 74 -7.21 7.96 2.44
C ASN A 74 -7.00 6.44 2.65
N HIS A 75 -5.74 6.05 2.85
CA HIS A 75 -5.33 4.65 2.98
C HIS A 75 -4.29 4.48 4.09
N HIS A 76 -4.79 4.18 5.29
CA HIS A 76 -3.95 4.17 6.49
C HIS A 76 -3.25 2.82 6.70
N PRO A 77 -1.94 2.82 7.00
CA PRO A 77 -1.26 1.63 7.47
C PRO A 77 -1.72 1.26 8.88
N ILE A 78 -1.78 -0.04 9.16
CA ILE A 78 -2.05 -0.62 10.49
C ILE A 78 -0.85 -1.35 11.09
#